data_AF-A0A223FYN7-F1
#
_entry.id   AF-A0A223FYN7-F1
#
_cell.length_a   1.000
_cell.length_b   1.000
_cell.length_c   1.000
_cell.angle_alpha   90.00
_cell.angle_beta   90.00
_cell.angle_gamma   90.00
#
_symmetry.space_group_name_H-M   'P 1'
#
loop_
_entity.id
_entity.type
_entity.pdbx_description
1 polymer ?
#
loop_
_entity_poly.entity_id
_entity_poly.type
_entity_poly.pdbx_seq_one_letter_code
_entity_poly.pdbx_strand_id
1 'polypeptide(L)'
;LYHEMIESGVISLKDDTSKVSLVYGQMNEPPGARARVALTGLTVAEYFRDQEGQDVLLFIDNIFRFTQAGSEVSALLGRIPSAVGYQPTLATDMGTMQERITTTKKGSITSVQAIYVPADDLTDPAPATTFAHLD
;
A
#
# COMPACT_ATOMS: atom_id res chain seq x y z
N LEU A 1 9.12 -12.61 -9.66
CA LEU A 1 9.45 -11.74 -8.51
C LEU A 1 10.23 -12.43 -7.38
N TYR A 2 9.67 -13.31 -6.54
CA TYR A 2 10.46 -13.88 -5.41
C TYR A 2 11.72 -14.63 -5.86
N HIS A 3 11.59 -15.56 -6.81
CA HIS A 3 12.73 -16.29 -7.37
C HIS A 3 13.72 -15.39 -8.11
N GLU A 4 13.22 -14.40 -8.83
CA GLU A 4 14.03 -13.40 -9.54
C GLU A 4 14.86 -12.54 -8.57
N MET A 5 14.31 -12.18 -7.41
CA MET A 5 15.04 -11.46 -6.36
C MET A 5 16.12 -12.33 -5.69
N ILE A 6 15.94 -13.65 -5.67
CA ILE A 6 16.97 -14.60 -5.23
C ILE A 6 18.08 -14.71 -6.29
N GLU A 7 17.70 -14.89 -7.57
CA GLU A 7 18.65 -15.03 -8.68
C GLU A 7 19.50 -13.77 -8.89
N SER A 8 18.92 -12.59 -8.68
CA SER A 8 19.62 -11.30 -8.75
C SER A 8 20.41 -10.93 -7.49
N GLY A 9 20.32 -11.74 -6.42
CA GLY A 9 21.06 -11.53 -5.17
C GLY A 9 20.51 -10.44 -4.26
N VAL A 10 19.32 -9.91 -4.52
CA VAL A 10 18.62 -8.98 -3.61
C VAL A 10 18.16 -9.72 -2.34
N ILE A 11 17.76 -10.98 -2.49
CA ILE A 11 17.45 -11.90 -1.40
C ILE A 11 18.56 -12.96 -1.32
N SER A 12 19.21 -13.05 -0.18
CA SER A 12 20.11 -14.15 0.17
C SER A 12 19.37 -15.15 1.06
N LEU A 13 19.40 -16.43 0.68
CA LEU A 13 18.85 -17.53 1.49
C LEU A 13 19.89 -18.18 2.42
N LYS A 14 21.16 -17.73 2.34
CA LYS A 14 22.28 -18.36 3.04
C LYS A 14 22.82 -17.51 4.20
N ASP A 15 22.61 -16.20 4.15
CA ASP A 15 23.11 -15.23 5.12
C ASP A 15 22.14 -14.05 5.27
N ASP A 16 22.40 -13.19 6.26
CA ASP A 16 21.56 -12.06 6.62
C ASP A 16 21.84 -10.80 5.77
N THR A 17 22.31 -10.96 4.53
CA THR A 17 22.68 -9.82 3.66
C THR A 17 21.53 -9.29 2.78
N SER A 18 20.35 -9.90 2.86
CA SER A 18 19.14 -9.53 2.12
C SER A 18 18.81 -8.03 2.24
N LYS A 19 18.34 -7.43 1.14
CA LYS A 19 18.06 -5.98 1.05
C LYS A 19 16.58 -5.64 0.87
N VAL A 20 15.71 -6.64 0.94
CA VAL A 20 14.27 -6.47 0.71
C VAL A 20 13.47 -7.26 1.74
N SER A 21 12.33 -6.69 2.15
CA SER A 21 11.28 -7.37 2.90
C SER A 21 10.03 -7.45 2.03
N LEU A 22 9.42 -8.63 1.97
CA LEU A 22 8.26 -8.90 1.13
C LEU A 22 7.02 -9.13 2.01
N VAL A 23 6.01 -8.29 1.85
CA VAL A 23 4.73 -8.40 2.56
C VAL A 23 3.63 -8.67 1.54
N TYR A 24 3.05 -9.87 1.59
CA TYR A 24 2.07 -10.34 0.61
C TYR A 24 0.65 -10.41 1.17
N GLY A 25 -0.30 -9.90 0.40
CA GLY A 25 -1.74 -9.97 0.65
C GLY A 25 -2.43 -10.30 -0.66
N GLN A 26 -2.47 -11.58 -0.98
CA GLN A 26 -2.86 -12.09 -2.29
C GLN A 26 -4.38 -11.94 -2.52
N MET A 27 -4.83 -12.01 -3.78
CA MET A 27 -6.24 -11.83 -4.12
C MET A 27 -7.18 -12.92 -3.59
N ASN A 28 -6.64 -14.11 -3.28
CA ASN A 28 -7.38 -15.19 -2.64
C ASN A 28 -7.61 -14.96 -1.14
N GLU A 29 -7.01 -13.92 -0.55
CA GLU A 29 -7.22 -13.55 0.84
C GLU A 29 -8.53 -12.75 1.04
N PRO A 30 -9.19 -12.88 2.21
CA PRO A 30 -10.39 -12.13 2.51
C PRO A 30 -10.15 -10.61 2.47
N PRO A 31 -11.19 -9.79 2.19
CA PRO A 31 -11.03 -8.35 2.06
C PRO A 31 -10.48 -7.67 3.31
N GLY A 32 -10.75 -8.21 4.50
CA GLY A 32 -10.15 -7.70 5.74
C GLY A 32 -8.62 -7.78 5.76
N ALA A 33 -8.03 -8.87 5.25
CA ALA A 33 -6.58 -9.04 5.17
C ALA A 33 -5.99 -8.11 4.09
N ARG A 34 -6.62 -8.06 2.91
CA ARG A 34 -6.20 -7.16 1.82
C ARG A 34 -6.27 -5.68 2.20
N ALA A 35 -7.25 -5.26 2.99
CA ALA A 35 -7.38 -3.89 3.48
C ALA A 35 -6.35 -3.50 4.56
N ARG A 36 -5.49 -4.44 4.99
CA ARG A 36 -4.50 -4.21 6.06
C ARG A 36 -3.06 -4.49 5.64
N VAL A 37 -2.83 -5.30 4.61
CA VAL A 37 -1.48 -5.64 4.16
C VAL A 37 -0.60 -4.43 3.82
N ALA A 38 -1.19 -3.39 3.21
CA ALA A 38 -0.46 -2.14 2.92
C ALA A 38 0.05 -1.46 4.20
N LEU A 39 -0.74 -1.48 5.28
CA LEU A 39 -0.35 -0.93 6.58
C LEU A 39 0.76 -1.77 7.22
N THR A 40 0.77 -3.08 7.01
CA THR A 40 1.85 -3.96 7.47
C THR A 40 3.16 -3.61 6.77
N GLY A 41 3.16 -3.51 5.43
CA GLY A 41 4.34 -3.10 4.66
C GLY A 41 4.85 -1.71 5.06
N LEU A 42 3.93 -0.77 5.24
CA LEU A 42 4.24 0.58 5.71
C LEU A 42 4.87 0.58 7.11
N THR A 43 4.36 -0.22 8.05
CA THR A 43 4.91 -0.28 9.41
C THR A 43 6.34 -0.82 9.42
N VAL A 44 6.66 -1.78 8.54
CA VAL A 44 8.04 -2.25 8.34
C VAL A 44 8.93 -1.13 7.80
N ALA A 45 8.45 -0.39 6.79
CA ALA A 45 9.18 0.73 6.23
C ALA A 45 9.40 1.86 7.26
N GLU A 46 8.40 2.17 8.08
CA GLU A 46 8.50 3.18 9.14
C GLU A 46 9.51 2.80 10.22
N TYR A 47 9.68 1.51 10.53
CA TYR A 47 10.72 1.08 11.46
C TYR A 47 12.12 1.45 10.93
N PHE A 48 12.40 1.13 9.67
CA PHE A 48 13.66 1.50 9.03
C PHE A 48 13.86 3.02 8.94
N ARG A 49 12.79 3.77 8.66
CA ARG A 49 12.82 5.24 8.66
C ARG A 49 13.09 5.84 10.04
N ASP A 50 12.33 5.42 11.06
CA ASP A 50 12.22 6.14 12.34
C ASP A 50 13.16 5.63 13.43
N GLN A 51 13.48 4.33 13.41
CA GLN A 51 14.36 3.69 14.39
C GLN A 51 15.77 3.51 13.83
N GLU A 52 15.89 3.08 12.57
CA GLU A 52 17.21 2.91 11.94
C GLU A 52 17.70 4.17 11.21
N GLY A 53 16.83 5.16 10.98
CA GLY A 53 17.21 6.42 10.34
C GLY A 53 17.62 6.27 8.87
N GLN A 54 17.04 5.29 8.18
CA GLN A 54 17.40 4.96 6.80
C GLN A 54 16.47 5.62 5.78
N ASP A 55 16.97 5.69 4.55
CA ASP A 55 16.17 6.00 3.37
C ASP A 55 15.63 4.70 2.76
N VAL A 56 14.30 4.57 2.74
CA VAL A 56 13.60 3.32 2.42
C VAL A 56 12.87 3.46 1.09
N LEU A 57 13.01 2.47 0.22
CA LEU A 57 12.16 2.31 -0.96
C LEU A 57 10.94 1.44 -0.61
N LEU A 58 9.74 1.99 -0.80
CA LEU A 58 8.48 1.29 -0.57
C LEU A 58 7.76 1.04 -1.90
N PHE A 59 7.62 -0.24 -2.28
CA PHE A 59 6.87 -0.63 -3.46
C PHE A 59 5.48 -1.15 -3.06
N ILE A 60 4.42 -0.51 -3.56
CA ILE A 60 3.03 -0.95 -3.34
C ILE A 60 2.41 -1.35 -4.68
N ASP A 61 2.14 -2.64 -4.84
CA ASP A 61 1.43 -3.19 -6.00
C ASP A 61 0.23 -4.04 -5.52
N ASN A 62 -1.02 -3.58 -5.63
CA ASN A 62 -1.51 -2.35 -6.24
C ASN A 62 -2.32 -1.54 -5.21
N ILE A 63 -2.11 -0.22 -5.13
CA ILE A 63 -2.76 0.62 -4.11
C ILE A 63 -4.29 0.68 -4.28
N PHE A 64 -4.80 0.53 -5.50
CA PHE A 64 -6.24 0.43 -5.74
C PHE A 64 -6.87 -0.76 -4.98
N ARG A 65 -6.13 -1.85 -4.78
CA ARG A 65 -6.64 -3.05 -4.08
C ARG A 65 -6.86 -2.80 -2.59
N PHE A 66 -6.16 -1.85 -1.99
CA PHE A 66 -6.45 -1.38 -0.64
C PHE A 66 -7.84 -0.72 -0.59
N THR A 67 -8.12 0.19 -1.52
CA THR A 67 -9.42 0.84 -1.65
C THR A 67 -10.55 -0.16 -1.93
N GLN A 68 -10.36 -1.05 -2.91
CA GLN A 68 -11.35 -2.07 -3.28
C GLN A 68 -11.71 -2.96 -2.08
N ALA A 69 -10.70 -3.44 -1.35
CA ALA A 69 -10.92 -4.24 -0.14
C ALA A 69 -11.65 -3.43 0.94
N GLY A 70 -11.35 -2.13 1.07
CA GLY A 70 -12.06 -1.20 1.96
C GLY A 70 -13.56 -1.10 1.63
N SER A 71 -13.92 -1.00 0.34
CA SER A 71 -15.32 -1.01 -0.10
C SER A 71 -16.03 -2.31 0.27
N GLU A 72 -15.39 -3.46 0.04
CA GLU A 72 -15.94 -4.78 0.39
C GLU A 72 -16.18 -4.89 1.91
N VAL A 73 -15.22 -4.48 2.73
CA VAL A 73 -15.37 -4.46 4.20
C VAL A 73 -16.47 -3.48 4.62
N SER A 74 -16.55 -2.30 4.01
CA SER A 74 -17.57 -1.30 4.32
C SER A 74 -18.98 -1.80 4.04
N ALA A 75 -19.17 -2.53 2.94
CA ALA A 75 -20.44 -3.17 2.60
C ALA A 75 -20.83 -4.24 3.64
N LEU A 76 -19.88 -5.08 4.05
CA LEU A 76 -20.09 -6.10 5.10
C LEU A 76 -20.45 -5.49 6.47
N LEU A 77 -19.95 -4.28 6.75
CA LEU A 77 -20.28 -3.51 7.96
C LEU A 77 -21.64 -2.79 7.88
N GLY A 78 -22.38 -2.92 6.76
CA GLY A 78 -23.69 -2.30 6.58
C GLY A 78 -23.65 -0.78 6.42
N ARG A 79 -22.51 -0.21 6.04
CA ARG A 79 -22.40 1.23 5.78
C ARG A 79 -23.06 1.57 4.45
N ILE A 80 -23.75 2.71 4.39
CA ILE A 80 -24.33 3.22 3.16
C ILE A 80 -23.19 3.54 2.17
N PRO A 81 -23.22 3.02 0.93
CA PRO A 81 -22.20 3.30 -0.07
C PRO A 81 -22.24 4.76 -0.54
N SER A 82 -21.07 5.28 -0.91
CA SER A 82 -20.89 6.60 -1.50
C SER A 82 -20.91 6.53 -3.04
N ALA A 83 -20.42 7.58 -3.70
CA ALA A 83 -20.28 7.66 -5.15
C ALA A 83 -19.62 6.39 -5.73
N VAL A 84 -20.19 5.88 -6.82
CA VAL A 84 -19.69 4.71 -7.57
C VAL A 84 -19.57 3.42 -6.73
N GLY A 85 -20.16 3.38 -5.52
CA GLY A 85 -20.16 2.20 -4.66
C GLY A 85 -18.99 2.10 -3.68
N TYR A 86 -18.14 3.13 -3.58
CA TYR A 86 -17.05 3.17 -2.60
C TYR A 86 -17.52 3.37 -1.17
N GLN A 87 -16.66 3.04 -0.21
CA GLN A 87 -16.91 3.34 1.19
C GLN A 87 -17.01 4.86 1.43
N PRO A 88 -17.88 5.34 2.32
CA PRO A 88 -17.99 6.76 2.65
C PRO A 88 -16.72 7.33 3.31
N THR A 89 -15.84 6.46 3.81
CA THR A 89 -14.56 6.80 4.44
C THR A 89 -13.38 6.80 3.48
N LEU A 90 -13.59 6.69 2.16
CA LEU A 90 -12.53 6.49 1.16
C LEU A 90 -11.37 7.49 1.32
N ALA A 91 -11.67 8.79 1.33
CA ALA A 91 -10.66 9.84 1.45
C ALA A 91 -9.90 9.77 2.78
N THR A 92 -10.60 9.52 3.88
CA THR A 92 -9.98 9.42 5.20
C THR A 92 -9.10 8.19 5.33
N ASP A 93 -9.55 7.03 4.85
CA ASP A 93 -8.80 5.79 4.89
C ASP A 93 -7.54 5.88 4.02
N MET A 94 -7.65 6.48 2.83
CA MET A 94 -6.52 6.73 1.94
C MET A 94 -5.53 7.71 2.58
N GLY A 95 -5.99 8.88 3.02
CA GLY A 95 -5.12 9.90 3.63
C GLY A 95 -4.42 9.39 4.88
N THR A 96 -5.11 8.65 5.76
CA THR A 96 -4.49 8.08 6.97
C THR A 96 -3.32 7.14 6.63
N MET A 97 -3.37 6.46 5.49
CA MET A 97 -2.26 5.64 5.02
C MET A 97 -1.19 6.47 4.31
N GLN A 98 -1.59 7.30 3.34
CA GLN A 98 -0.65 8.02 2.47
C GLN A 98 0.17 9.06 3.24
N GLU A 99 -0.41 9.76 4.22
CA GLU A 99 0.32 10.78 5.00
C GLU A 99 1.45 10.21 5.87
N ARG A 100 1.45 8.90 6.12
CA ARG A 100 2.55 8.21 6.79
C ARG A 100 3.72 7.94 5.86
N ILE A 101 3.49 7.90 4.55
CA ILE A 101 4.52 7.76 3.51
C ILE A 101 5.10 9.14 3.25
N THR A 102 6.10 9.50 4.04
CA THR A 102 6.72 10.83 3.92
C THR A 102 8.16 10.81 4.41
N THR A 103 8.89 11.86 4.05
CA THR A 103 10.21 12.17 4.59
C THR A 103 10.08 12.87 5.94
N THR A 104 10.83 12.40 6.92
CA THR A 104 10.89 13.01 8.24
C THR A 104 12.28 13.60 8.49
N LYS A 105 12.51 14.15 9.68
CA LYS A 105 13.84 14.60 10.11
C LYS A 105 14.81 13.45 10.40
N LYS A 106 14.33 12.20 10.45
CA LYS A 106 15.14 11.03 10.82
C LYS A 106 15.58 10.18 9.62
N GLY A 107 14.79 10.19 8.55
CA GLY A 107 14.99 9.39 7.35
C GLY A 107 13.83 9.61 6.37
N SER A 108 13.86 8.93 5.24
CA SER A 108 12.84 9.06 4.18
C SER A 108 12.18 7.74 3.79
N ILE A 109 10.94 7.84 3.32
CA ILE A 109 10.31 6.75 2.55
C ILE A 109 10.02 7.32 1.17
N THR A 110 10.68 6.77 0.15
CA THR A 110 10.37 7.03 -1.26
C THR A 110 9.46 5.90 -1.73
N SER A 111 8.21 6.21 -2.09
CA SER A 111 7.24 5.20 -2.51
C SER A 111 7.03 5.16 -4.02
N VAL A 112 6.92 3.94 -4.55
CA VAL A 112 6.50 3.67 -5.94
C VAL A 112 5.24 2.83 -5.86
N GLN A 113 4.12 3.40 -6.29
CA GLN A 113 2.79 2.80 -6.12
C GLN A 113 2.15 2.54 -7.47
N ALA A 114 1.84 1.28 -7.77
CA ALA A 114 1.05 0.93 -8.94
C ALA A 114 -0.43 1.29 -8.66
N ILE A 115 -1.03 2.07 -9.56
CA ILE A 115 -2.45 2.46 -9.50
C ILE A 115 -3.18 1.80 -10.66
N TYR A 116 -4.13 0.93 -10.34
CA TYR A 116 -5.10 0.45 -11.32
C TYR A 116 -6.21 1.49 -11.51
N VAL A 117 -6.45 1.90 -12.75
CA VAL A 117 -7.54 2.82 -13.12
C VAL A 117 -8.74 1.99 -13.60
N PRO A 118 -9.86 1.96 -12.87
CA PRO A 118 -11.03 1.18 -13.27
C PRO A 118 -11.61 1.71 -14.58
N ALA A 119 -11.81 0.82 -15.56
CA ALA A 119 -12.43 1.14 -16.85
C ALA A 119 -11.79 2.35 -17.59
N ASP A 120 -10.50 2.60 -17.37
CA ASP A 120 -9.77 3.76 -17.91
C ASP A 120 -10.36 5.13 -17.52
N ASP A 121 -11.18 5.19 -16.46
CA ASP A 121 -11.81 6.40 -15.97
C ASP A 121 -10.99 7.06 -14.85
N LEU A 122 -10.23 8.11 -15.20
CA LEU A 122 -9.45 8.90 -14.24
C LEU A 122 -10.33 9.75 -13.30
N THR A 123 -11.63 9.87 -13.58
CA THR A 123 -12.59 10.60 -12.73
C THR A 123 -13.19 9.71 -11.65
N ASP A 124 -12.89 8.40 -11.67
CA ASP A 124 -13.29 7.48 -10.62
C ASP A 124 -12.73 7.96 -9.26
N PRO A 125 -13.54 7.94 -8.18
CA PRO A 125 -13.10 8.43 -6.87
C PRO A 125 -11.82 7.78 -6.34
N ALA A 126 -11.53 6.52 -6.65
CA ALA A 126 -10.35 5.83 -6.14
C ALA A 126 -9.03 6.39 -6.70
N PRO A 127 -8.79 6.43 -8.03
CA PRO A 127 -7.60 7.08 -8.58
C PRO A 127 -7.60 8.57 -8.28
N ALA A 128 -8.74 9.27 -8.40
CA ALA A 128 -8.81 10.71 -8.14
C ALA A 128 -8.35 11.08 -6.72
N THR A 129 -8.77 10.30 -5.70
CA THR A 129 -8.32 10.49 -4.32
C THR A 129 -6.83 10.17 -4.17
N THR A 130 -6.35 9.11 -4.83
CA THR A 130 -4.94 8.68 -4.73
C THR A 130 -3.99 9.73 -5.34
N PHE A 131 -4.35 10.31 -6.49
CA PHE A 131 -3.52 11.32 -7.16
C PHE A 131 -3.29 12.59 -6.33
N ALA A 132 -4.20 12.92 -5.41
CA ALA A 132 -4.01 14.06 -4.52
C ALA A 132 -2.87 13.89 -3.51
N HIS A 133 -2.35 12.66 -3.33
CA HIS A 133 -1.28 12.31 -2.40
C HIS A 133 0.04 11.92 -3.08
N LEU A 134 0.14 12.05 -4.41
CA LEU A 134 1.36 11.74 -5.14
C LEU A 134 2.10 13.02 -5.54
N ASP A 135 3.42 13.01 -5.35
CA ASP A 135 4.35 14.07 -5.76
C ASP A 135 4.76 13.99 -7.24
#